data_AF-A0A224Z1D0-F1
#
_entry.id   AF-A0A224Z1D0-F1
#
_cell.length_a   1.000
_cell.length_b   1.000
_cell.length_c   1.000
_cell.angle_alpha   90.00
_cell.angle_beta   90.00
_cell.angle_gamma   90.00
#
_symmetry.space_group_name_H-M   'P 1'
#
loop_
_entity.id
_entity.type
_entity.pdbx_description
1 polymer ?
#
loop_
_entity_poly.entity_id
_entity_poly.type
_entity_poly.pdbx_seq_one_letter_code
_entity_poly.pdbx_strand_id
1 'polypeptide(L)'
;MEQQQLQYLDLHLLFTPRHVCWKYQPRSKKPLLHGNSAHSKLIKNGIIFSTVCSSLKKSCHHQVQDSFNSQLLRLKTAGYGNAAITTACNKLIKWVKKDNAGASDERKDPASK
;
A
#
# COMPACT_ATOMS: atom_id res chain seq x y z
N MET A 1 -4.78 2.41 29.84
CA MET A 1 -4.88 1.16 29.06
C MET A 1 -3.77 1.17 28.03
N GLU A 2 -2.75 0.33 28.18
CA GLU A 2 -1.72 0.15 27.16
C GLU A 2 -2.37 -0.41 25.89
N GLN A 3 -2.19 0.28 24.77
CA GLN A 3 -2.58 -0.28 23.47
C GLN A 3 -1.63 -1.44 23.19
N GLN A 4 -2.13 -2.67 23.28
CA GLN A 4 -1.37 -3.84 22.86
C GLN A 4 -1.13 -3.71 21.36
N GLN A 5 0.12 -3.44 21.00
CA GLN A 5 0.57 -3.27 19.62
C GLN A 5 1.84 -4.09 19.41
N LEU A 6 1.99 -4.62 18.20
CA LEU A 6 3.15 -5.44 17.83
C LEU A 6 3.62 -5.06 16.44
N GLN A 7 4.93 -4.83 16.29
CA GLN A 7 5.57 -4.67 14.98
C GLN A 7 6.21 -6.00 14.55
N TYR A 8 5.74 -6.57 13.44
CA TYR A 8 6.33 -7.73 12.80
C TYR A 8 6.71 -7.41 11.35
N LEU A 9 8.01 -7.42 11.03
CA LEU A 9 8.53 -7.00 9.72
C LEU A 9 8.00 -5.62 9.33
N ASP A 10 7.31 -5.52 8.20
CA ASP A 10 6.71 -4.29 7.68
C ASP A 10 5.22 -4.17 8.06
N LEU A 11 4.74 -4.98 8.99
CA LEU A 11 3.36 -4.94 9.48
C LEU A 11 3.32 -4.47 10.93
N HIS A 12 2.44 -3.52 11.18
CA HIS A 12 2.09 -3.08 12.52
C HIS A 12 0.70 -3.61 12.88
N LEU A 13 0.62 -4.39 13.96
CA LEU A 13 -0.59 -5.00 14.48
C LEU A 13 -1.11 -4.19 15.66
N LEU A 14 -2.41 -3.87 15.63
CA LEU A 14 -3.14 -3.27 16.74
C LEU A 14 -4.14 -4.29 17.28
N PHE A 15 -3.98 -4.68 18.53
CA PHE A 15 -4.94 -5.54 19.21
C PHE A 15 -6.02 -4.66 19.83
N THR A 16 -7.25 -4.80 19.34
CA THR A 16 -8.43 -4.16 19.92
C THR A 16 -9.25 -5.22 20.66
N PRO A 17 -10.15 -4.84 21.59
CA PRO A 17 -10.97 -5.82 22.31
C PRO A 17 -11.84 -6.72 21.41
N ARG A 18 -12.14 -6.29 20.17
CA ARG A 18 -13.04 -7.02 19.25
C ARG A 18 -12.33 -7.72 18.12
N HIS A 19 -11.17 -7.23 17.69
CA HIS A 19 -10.45 -7.74 16.53
C HIS A 19 -9.00 -7.24 16.50
N VAL A 20 -8.19 -7.81 15.61
CA VAL A 20 -6.84 -7.34 15.32
C VAL A 20 -6.85 -6.52 14.03
N CYS A 21 -6.34 -5.30 14.09
CA CYS A 21 -6.07 -4.47 12.93
C CYS A 21 -4.61 -4.62 12.50
N TRP A 22 -4.34 -4.44 11.21
CA TRP A 22 -2.96 -4.38 10.71
C TRP A 22 -2.79 -3.27 9.68
N LYS A 23 -1.63 -2.63 9.71
CA LYS A 23 -1.24 -1.65 8.70
C LYS A 23 0.14 -1.93 8.16
N TYR A 24 0.33 -1.66 6.88
CA TYR A 24 1.65 -1.64 6.27
C TYR A 24 2.44 -0.46 6.79
N GLN A 25 3.48 -0.78 7.57
CA GLN A 25 4.39 0.13 8.23
C GLN A 25 5.83 -0.41 8.07
N PRO A 26 6.48 -0.12 6.93
CA PRO A 26 7.83 -0.61 6.66
C PRO A 26 8.83 -0.18 7.72
N ARG A 27 9.62 -1.14 8.22
CA ARG A 27 10.65 -0.86 9.23
C ARG A 27 11.95 -0.29 8.65
N SER A 28 12.13 -0.44 7.34
CA SER A 28 13.38 -0.12 6.67
C SER A 28 13.82 1.34 6.91
N LYS A 29 14.99 1.49 7.56
CA LYS A 29 15.76 2.75 7.58
C LYS A 29 16.28 3.14 6.19
N LYS A 30 16.27 2.21 5.22
CA LYS A 30 16.69 2.49 3.85
C LYS A 30 15.68 3.45 3.23
N PRO A 31 16.12 4.67 2.84
CA PRO A 31 15.23 5.64 2.23
C PRO A 31 14.73 5.12 0.88
N LEU A 32 13.57 5.61 0.45
CA LEU A 32 13.17 5.47 -0.94
C LEU A 32 14.23 6.12 -1.83
N LEU A 33 14.38 5.59 -3.04
CA LEU A 33 15.23 6.22 -4.03
C LEU A 33 14.80 7.69 -4.21
N HIS A 34 15.75 8.60 -4.15
CA HIS A 34 15.44 10.02 -4.25
C HIS A 34 14.82 10.37 -5.62
N GLY A 35 13.77 11.20 -5.62
CA GLY A 35 13.05 11.62 -6.82
C GLY A 35 13.95 12.31 -7.86
N ASN A 36 15.00 13.00 -7.40
CA ASN A 36 15.98 13.69 -8.24
C ASN A 36 17.17 12.83 -8.67
N SER A 37 17.20 11.53 -8.35
CA SER A 37 18.29 10.65 -8.79
C SER A 37 18.32 10.48 -10.32
N ALA A 38 19.47 10.10 -10.90
CA ALA A 38 19.65 9.93 -12.35
C ALA A 38 18.94 8.68 -12.96
N HIS A 39 18.02 8.05 -12.22
CA HIS A 39 17.29 6.87 -12.68
C HIS A 39 16.16 7.24 -13.64
N SER A 40 15.79 6.29 -14.49
CA SER A 40 14.73 6.49 -15.48
C SER A 40 13.37 6.80 -14.83
N LYS A 41 12.52 7.51 -15.59
CA LYS A 41 11.14 7.79 -15.20
C LYS A 41 10.35 6.51 -14.91
N LEU A 42 10.65 5.42 -15.63
CA LEU A 42 10.02 4.12 -15.42
C LEU A 42 10.32 3.57 -14.03
N ILE A 43 11.59 3.57 -13.60
CA ILE A 43 11.99 3.09 -12.26
C ILE A 43 11.30 3.93 -11.18
N LYS A 44 11.35 5.26 -11.29
CA LYS A 44 10.72 6.18 -10.34
C LYS A 44 9.20 5.95 -10.24
N ASN A 45 8.52 5.81 -11.38
CA ASN A 45 7.09 5.51 -11.41
C ASN A 45 6.77 4.14 -10.80
N GLY A 46 7.64 3.14 -11.00
CA GLY A 46 7.53 1.83 -10.37
C GLY A 46 7.61 1.92 -8.84
N ILE A 47 8.54 2.73 -8.32
CA ILE A 47 8.69 2.98 -6.87
C ILE A 47 7.44 3.65 -6.31
N ILE A 48 6.97 4.74 -6.95
CA ILE A 48 5.75 5.44 -6.50
C ILE A 48 4.57 4.47 -6.46
N PHE A 49 4.31 3.75 -7.56
CA PHE A 49 3.18 2.85 -7.69
C PHE A 49 3.23 1.69 -6.69
N SER A 50 4.38 1.02 -6.57
CA SER A 50 4.54 -0.09 -5.61
C SER A 50 4.38 0.35 -4.17
N THR A 51 4.85 1.56 -3.84
CA THR A 51 4.73 2.15 -2.50
C THR A 51 3.27 2.40 -2.13
N VAL A 52 2.49 3.06 -3.00
CA VAL A 52 1.07 3.31 -2.73
C VAL A 52 0.24 2.02 -2.76
N CYS A 53 0.50 1.11 -3.71
CA CYS A 53 -0.20 -0.16 -3.86
C CYS A 53 0.01 -1.08 -2.65
N SER A 54 1.21 -1.10 -2.07
CA SER A 54 1.51 -1.90 -0.89
C SER A 54 0.61 -1.53 0.30
N SER A 55 0.26 -0.26 0.46
CA SER A 55 -0.66 0.19 1.52
C SER A 55 -2.02 -0.49 1.41
N LEU A 56 -2.55 -0.63 0.19
CA LEU A 56 -3.85 -1.25 -0.07
C LEU A 56 -3.78 -2.77 0.09
N LYS A 57 -2.72 -3.41 -0.40
CA LYS A 57 -2.58 -4.88 -0.37
C LYS A 57 -2.23 -5.43 1.02
N LYS A 58 -1.54 -4.64 1.84
CA LYS A 58 -0.91 -5.11 3.09
C LYS A 58 -1.48 -4.44 4.34
N SER A 59 -2.67 -3.82 4.26
CA SER A 59 -3.36 -3.23 5.40
C SER A 59 -4.82 -3.68 5.44
N CYS A 60 -5.41 -3.75 6.63
CA CYS A 60 -6.84 -3.98 6.74
C CYS A 60 -7.63 -2.72 6.36
N HIS A 61 -8.91 -2.87 6.03
CA HIS A 61 -9.78 -1.77 5.65
C HIS A 61 -9.91 -0.68 6.73
N HIS A 62 -9.75 -1.03 8.01
CA HIS A 62 -9.75 -0.06 9.12
C HIS A 62 -8.51 0.83 9.18
N GLN A 63 -7.38 0.40 8.58
CA GLN A 63 -6.09 1.09 8.70
C GLN A 63 -5.45 1.43 7.34
N VAL A 64 -6.11 1.09 6.23
CA VAL A 64 -5.59 1.34 4.89
C VAL A 64 -5.35 2.82 4.62
N GLN A 65 -6.22 3.70 5.13
CA GLN A 65 -6.07 5.15 4.98
C GLN A 65 -4.81 5.66 5.69
N ASP A 66 -4.58 5.25 6.93
CA ASP A 66 -3.40 5.64 7.71
C ASP A 66 -2.11 5.11 7.07
N SER A 67 -2.14 3.86 6.61
CA SER A 67 -1.02 3.27 5.87
C SER A 67 -0.73 4.05 4.59
N PHE A 68 -1.76 4.36 3.81
CA PHE A 68 -1.63 5.09 2.54
C PHE A 68 -1.08 6.50 2.76
N ASN A 69 -1.59 7.23 3.74
CA ASN A 69 -1.09 8.56 4.11
C ASN A 69 0.37 8.52 4.53
N SER A 70 0.77 7.51 5.30
CA SER A 70 2.16 7.30 5.69
C SER A 70 3.06 7.06 4.47
N GLN A 71 2.61 6.26 3.51
CA GLN A 71 3.34 6.03 2.25
C GLN A 71 3.42 7.27 1.36
N LEU A 72 2.34 8.07 1.29
CA LEU A 72 2.35 9.35 0.58
C LEU A 72 3.35 10.33 1.18
N LEU A 73 3.38 10.43 2.52
CA LEU A 73 4.36 11.27 3.21
C LEU A 73 5.78 10.81 2.88
N ARG A 74 6.07 9.50 2.94
CA ARG A 74 7.38 8.95 2.57
C ARG A 74 7.80 9.32 1.15
N LEU A 75 6.89 9.26 0.18
CA LEU A 75 7.16 9.66 -1.20
C LEU A 75 7.45 11.16 -1.32
N LYS A 76 6.66 12.01 -0.65
CA LYS A 76 6.91 13.46 -0.63
C LYS A 76 8.26 13.80 0.00
N THR A 77 8.60 13.18 1.13
CA THR A 77 9.89 13.35 1.79
C THR A 77 11.07 12.85 0.94
N ALA A 78 10.86 11.84 0.09
CA ALA A 78 11.86 11.37 -0.87
C ALA A 78 12.00 12.26 -2.12
N GLY A 79 11.29 13.38 -2.21
CA GLY A 79 11.38 14.35 -3.30
C GLY A 79 10.55 14.01 -4.54
N TYR A 80 9.54 13.13 -4.42
CA TYR A 80 8.62 12.87 -5.53
C TYR A 80 7.57 13.97 -5.65
N GLY A 81 7.42 14.54 -6.86
CA GLY A 81 6.45 15.61 -7.13
C GLY A 81 4.99 15.12 -7.15
N ASN A 82 4.06 16.00 -6.75
CA ASN A 82 2.62 15.72 -6.67
C ASN A 82 2.04 15.18 -7.99
N ALA A 83 2.45 15.70 -9.15
CA ALA A 83 1.96 15.23 -10.45
C ALA A 83 2.27 13.75 -10.72
N ALA A 84 3.47 13.29 -10.33
CA ALA A 84 3.88 11.89 -10.50
C ALA A 84 3.11 10.97 -9.54
N ILE A 85 2.91 11.42 -8.30
CA ILE A 85 2.10 10.73 -7.30
C ILE A 85 0.65 10.61 -7.77
N THR A 86 0.02 11.70 -8.21
CA THR A 86 -1.35 11.71 -8.74
C THR A 86 -1.50 10.75 -9.92
N THR A 87 -0.53 10.73 -10.83
CA THR A 87 -0.51 9.78 -11.96
C THR A 87 -0.53 8.33 -11.48
N ALA A 88 0.28 8.00 -10.46
CA ALA A 88 0.30 6.67 -9.87
C ALA A 88 -1.01 6.34 -9.13
N CYS A 89 -1.62 7.29 -8.42
CA CYS A 89 -2.92 7.11 -7.78
C CYS A 89 -4.04 6.85 -8.81
N ASN A 90 -4.06 7.59 -9.92
CA ASN A 90 -5.00 7.33 -11.02
C ASN A 90 -4.82 5.94 -11.63
N LYS A 91 -3.57 5.51 -11.80
CA LYS A 91 -3.26 4.13 -12.21
C LYS A 91 -3.74 3.11 -11.16
N LEU A 92 -3.59 3.42 -9.87
CA LEU A 92 -4.03 2.56 -8.77
C LEU A 92 -5.55 2.40 -8.78
N ILE A 93 -6.33 3.47 -8.98
CA ILE A 93 -7.80 3.39 -9.08
C ILE A 93 -8.21 2.46 -10.23
N LYS A 94 -7.57 2.58 -11.40
CA LYS A 94 -7.82 1.69 -12.54
C LYS A 94 -7.47 0.24 -12.20
N TRP A 95 -6.36 0.03 -11.51
CA TRP A 95 -5.94 -1.30 -11.06
C TRP A 95 -6.94 -1.92 -10.09
N VAL A 96 -7.38 -1.19 -9.05
CA VAL A 96 -8.37 -1.66 -8.08
C VAL A 96 -9.69 -2.02 -8.76
N LYS A 97 -10.17 -1.19 -9.70
CA LYS A 97 -11.40 -1.50 -10.46
C LYS A 97 -11.28 -2.79 -11.25
N LYS A 98 -10.12 -3.02 -11.90
CA LYS A 98 -9.86 -4.25 -12.65
C LYS A 98 -9.78 -5.47 -11.73
N ASP A 99 -9.10 -5.35 -10.59
CA ASP A 99 -8.94 -6.42 -9.60
C ASP A 99 -10.30 -6.88 -9.05
N ASN A 100 -11.17 -5.92 -8.71
CA ASN A 100 -12.54 -6.21 -8.27
C ASN A 100 -13.41 -6.85 -9.38
N ALA A 101 -13.18 -6.49 -10.65
CA ALA A 101 -13.91 -7.09 -11.78
C ALA A 101 -13.47 -8.55 -12.05
N GLY A 102 -12.22 -8.91 -11.73
CA GLY A 102 -11.73 -10.29 -11.85
C GLY A 102 -12.23 -11.21 -10.71
N ALA A 103 -12.36 -10.67 -9.49
CA ALA A 103 -12.79 -11.43 -8.32
C ALA A 103 -14.25 -11.95 -8.38
N SER A 104 -15.08 -11.44 -9.31
CA SER A 104 -16.44 -11.94 -9.54
C SER A 104 -16.53 -13.15 -10.47
N ASP A 105 -15.44 -13.54 -11.17
CA ASP A 105 -15.48 -14.59 -12.20
C ASP A 105 -14.98 -15.97 -11.69
N GLU A 106 -14.17 -16.01 -10.62
CA GLU A 106 -13.56 -17.26 -10.10
C GLU A 106 -14.40 -18.04 -9.08
N ARG A 107 -15.70 -17.70 -8.87
CA ARG A 107 -16.63 -18.44 -7.99
C ARG A 107 -17.61 -19.33 -8.74
N LYS A 108 -17.14 -20.12 -9.71
CA LYS A 108 -17.88 -21.27 -10.24
C LYS A 108 -17.13 -22.54 -9.84
N ASP A 109 -17.49 -23.09 -8.68
CA ASP A 109 -17.08 -24.44 -8.31
C ASP A 109 -17.60 -25.44 -9.37
N PRO A 110 -16.80 -26.45 -9.77
CA PRO A 110 -17.28 -27.52 -10.63
C PRO A 110 -18.27 -28.37 -9.85
N ALA A 111 -19.50 -28.48 -10.35
CA ALA A 111 -20.51 -29.36 -9.80
C ALA A 111 -19.96 -30.80 -9.74
N SER A 112 -19.94 -31.38 -8.53
CA SER A 112 -19.66 -32.79 -8.28
C SER A 112 -20.68 -33.69 -8.96
N LYS A 113 -20.15 -34.68 -9.68
CA LYS A 113 -20.69 -36.01 -10.06
C LYS A 113 -22.11 -36.11 -10.63
#